data_AF-A0A0N1NW78-F1
#
_entry.id   AF-A0A0N1NW78-F1
#
_cell.length_a   1.000
_cell.length_b   1.000
_cell.length_c   1.000
_cell.angle_alpha   90.00
_cell.angle_beta   90.00
_cell.angle_gamma   90.00
#
_symmetry.space_group_name_H-M   'P 1'
#
loop_
_entity.id
_entity.type
_entity.pdbx_description
1 polymer ?
#
loop_
_entity_poly.entity_id
_entity_poly.type
_entity_poly.pdbx_seq_one_letter_code
_entity_poly.pdbx_strand_id
1 'polypeptide(L)'
;MASPIPTWWVIYREPNPAEMHVEAVEPAPTDADAQDARCAEFVAAGQHAYVITAPDADTASDIALRVWAEELVASPARLAAANAHNAAHHRTN
;
A
#
# COMPACT_ATOMS: atom_id res chain seq x y z
N MET A 1 -14.79 19.21 21.81
CA MET A 1 -14.15 17.87 21.83
C MET A 1 -13.87 17.50 20.39
N ALA A 2 -12.62 17.24 20.02
CA ALA A 2 -12.30 16.74 18.68
C ALA A 2 -12.54 15.23 18.64
N SER A 3 -13.33 14.76 17.68
CA SER A 3 -13.44 13.31 17.43
C SER A 3 -12.07 12.77 17.04
N PRO A 4 -11.67 11.58 17.52
CA PRO A 4 -10.41 10.96 17.08
C PRO A 4 -10.46 10.76 15.57
N ILE A 5 -9.36 11.11 14.89
CA ILE A 5 -9.23 10.87 13.45
C ILE A 5 -9.17 9.34 13.25
N PRO A 6 -9.99 8.76 12.35
CA PRO A 6 -10.03 7.32 12.17
C PRO A 6 -8.73 6.79 11.55
N THR A 7 -8.50 5.49 11.76
CA THR A 7 -7.39 4.74 11.16
C THR A 7 -7.94 3.82 10.07
N TRP A 8 -7.28 3.83 8.93
CA TRP A 8 -7.63 3.08 7.74
C TRP A 8 -6.52 2.10 7.38
N TRP A 9 -6.91 0.93 6.89
CA TRP A 9 -6.05 -0.01 6.20
C TRP A 9 -6.20 0.21 4.71
N VAL A 10 -5.14 0.71 4.08
CA VAL A 10 -5.06 0.81 2.62
C VAL A 10 -4.39 -0.45 2.11
N ILE A 11 -5.21 -1.37 1.60
CA ILE A 11 -4.79 -2.68 1.11
C ILE A 11 -4.32 -2.51 -0.32
N TYR A 12 -3.11 -2.98 -0.61
CA TYR A 12 -2.49 -2.86 -1.92
C TYR A 12 -1.77 -4.15 -2.33
N ARG A 13 -1.49 -4.24 -3.62
CA ARG A 13 -0.53 -5.20 -4.19
C ARG A 13 0.46 -4.49 -5.09
N GLU A 14 1.61 -5.12 -5.27
CA GLU A 14 2.63 -4.66 -6.21
C GLU A 14 2.73 -5.70 -7.34
N PRO A 15 1.99 -5.51 -8.46
CA PRO A 15 2.03 -6.46 -9.57
C PRO A 15 3.41 -6.53 -10.23
N ASN A 16 4.18 -5.45 -10.14
CA ASN A 16 5.56 -5.36 -10.56
C ASN A 16 6.31 -4.33 -9.69
N PRO A 17 7.66 -4.26 -9.77
CA PRO A 17 8.43 -3.35 -8.92
C PRO A 17 8.22 -1.85 -9.17
N ALA A 18 7.58 -1.48 -10.28
CA ALA A 18 7.37 -0.09 -10.71
C ALA A 18 5.93 0.41 -10.46
N GLU A 19 5.03 -0.43 -9.95
CA GLU A 19 3.60 -0.12 -9.81
C GLU A 19 3.05 -0.64 -8.47
N MET A 20 2.10 0.12 -7.91
CA MET A 20 1.25 -0.30 -6.79
C MET A 20 -0.21 -0.12 -7.17
N HIS A 21 -1.01 -1.13 -6.90
CA HIS A 21 -2.46 -1.06 -7.03
C HIS A 21 -3.11 -1.10 -5.65
N VAL A 22 -3.90 -0.08 -5.33
CA VAL A 22 -4.79 -0.09 -4.17
C VAL A 22 -5.98 -0.97 -4.50
N GLU A 23 -6.17 -2.02 -3.73
CA GLU A 23 -7.24 -3.00 -3.91
C GLU A 23 -8.49 -2.63 -3.09
N ALA A 24 -8.28 -2.12 -1.87
CA ALA A 24 -9.36 -1.70 -0.98
C ALA A 24 -8.86 -0.72 0.09
N VAL A 25 -9.77 0.08 0.62
CA VAL A 25 -9.53 0.90 1.82
C VAL A 25 -10.62 0.58 2.82
N GLU A 26 -10.25 0.02 3.96
CA GLU A 26 -11.18 -0.40 5.00
C GLU A 26 -10.80 0.19 6.37
N PRO A 27 -11.75 0.40 7.29
CA PRO A 27 -11.41 0.77 8.66
C PRO A 27 -10.48 -0.27 9.29
N ALA A 28 -9.48 0.19 10.04
CA ALA A 28 -8.60 -0.73 10.76
C ALA A 28 -9.41 -1.56 11.79
N PRO A 29 -9.17 -2.88 11.90
CA PRO A 29 -9.75 -3.68 12.97
C PRO A 29 -9.38 -3.09 14.33
N THR A 30 -10.33 -3.08 15.27
CA THR A 30 -10.09 -2.63 16.65
C THR A 30 -9.61 -3.75 17.56
N ASP A 31 -9.72 -5.01 17.10
CA ASP A 31 -9.40 -6.22 17.85
C ASP A 31 -8.15 -6.90 17.30
N ALA A 32 -7.28 -7.38 18.19
CA ALA A 32 -5.99 -7.95 17.82
C ALA A 32 -6.11 -9.29 17.09
N ASP A 33 -7.09 -10.14 17.46
CA ASP A 33 -7.33 -11.42 16.80
C ASP A 33 -7.90 -11.19 15.39
N ALA A 34 -8.80 -10.20 15.25
CA ALA A 34 -9.30 -9.78 13.94
C ALA A 34 -8.18 -9.21 13.04
N GLN A 35 -7.24 -8.45 13.62
CA GLN A 35 -6.06 -7.95 12.90
C GLN A 35 -5.15 -9.09 12.44
N ASP A 36 -4.86 -10.07 13.31
CA ASP A 36 -3.99 -11.20 12.96
C ASP A 36 -4.62 -12.07 11.85
N ALA A 37 -5.91 -12.40 11.99
CA ALA A 37 -6.65 -13.15 10.97
C ALA A 37 -6.63 -12.43 9.62
N ARG A 38 -6.87 -11.11 9.61
CA ARG A 38 -6.87 -10.32 8.38
C ARG A 38 -5.47 -10.20 7.75
N CYS A 39 -4.43 -10.07 8.57
CA CYS A 39 -3.05 -10.12 8.09
C CYS A 39 -2.71 -11.47 7.45
N ALA A 40 -3.18 -12.58 8.02
CA ALA A 40 -2.99 -13.91 7.43
C ALA A 40 -3.66 -14.04 6.05
N GLU A 41 -4.85 -13.47 5.88
CA GLU A 41 -5.53 -13.40 4.59
C GLU A 41 -4.73 -12.60 3.55
N PHE A 42 -4.14 -11.45 3.94
CA PHE A 42 -3.31 -10.66 3.04
C PHE A 42 -2.07 -11.44 2.57
N VAL A 43 -1.38 -12.13 3.49
CA VAL A 43 -0.24 -12.97 3.14
C VAL A 43 -0.65 -14.06 2.16
N ALA A 44 -1.80 -14.72 2.38
CA ALA A 44 -2.32 -15.74 1.48
C ALA A 44 -2.69 -15.17 0.08
N ALA A 45 -3.13 -13.92 0.02
CA ALA A 45 -3.51 -13.23 -1.21
C ALA A 45 -2.34 -12.49 -1.91
N GLY A 46 -1.14 -12.46 -1.32
CA GLY A 46 -0.02 -11.66 -1.82
C GLY A 46 -0.29 -10.15 -1.74
N GLN A 47 -1.07 -9.72 -0.75
CA GLN A 47 -1.44 -8.33 -0.50
C GLN A 47 -0.67 -7.79 0.72
N HIS A 48 -0.62 -6.46 0.79
CA HIS A 48 -0.03 -5.70 1.87
C HIS A 48 -1.01 -4.60 2.31
N ALA A 49 -0.80 -4.02 3.48
CA ALA A 49 -1.62 -2.91 3.96
C ALA A 49 -0.77 -1.81 4.60
N TYR A 50 -1.02 -0.56 4.23
CA TYR A 50 -0.58 0.60 5.01
C TYR A 50 -1.63 0.93 6.08
N VAL A 51 -1.17 1.24 7.29
CA VAL A 51 -2.03 1.71 8.38
C VAL A 51 -1.93 3.23 8.46
N ILE A 52 -3.00 3.94 8.10
CA ILE A 52 -2.98 5.40 7.90
C ILE A 52 -4.06 6.07 8.74
N THR A 53 -3.68 7.08 9.52
CA THR A 53 -4.63 7.97 10.21
C THR A 53 -5.03 9.11 9.27
N ALA A 54 -6.30 9.17 8.88
CA ALA A 54 -6.83 10.15 7.93
C ALA A 54 -8.33 10.42 8.18
N PRO A 55 -8.85 11.60 7.81
CA PRO A 55 -10.26 11.95 8.03
C PRO A 55 -11.24 11.03 7.27
N ASP A 56 -10.83 10.48 6.13
CA ASP A 56 -11.64 9.65 5.26
C ASP A 56 -10.76 8.68 4.43
N ALA A 57 -11.42 7.71 3.79
CA ALA A 57 -10.77 6.66 3.01
C ALA A 57 -10.01 7.20 1.79
N ASP A 58 -10.54 8.23 1.13
CA ASP A 58 -9.91 8.82 -0.06
C ASP A 58 -8.60 9.49 0.33
N THR A 59 -8.59 10.24 1.43
CA THR A 59 -7.39 10.85 2.00
C THR A 59 -6.37 9.79 2.45
N ALA A 60 -6.82 8.68 3.04
CA ALA A 60 -5.93 7.57 3.37
C ALA A 60 -5.26 6.98 2.13
N SER A 61 -6.04 6.76 1.05
CA SER A 61 -5.52 6.25 -0.22
C SER A 61 -4.50 7.20 -0.86
N ASP A 62 -4.77 8.50 -0.86
CA ASP A 62 -3.83 9.51 -1.39
C ASP A 62 -2.51 9.50 -0.62
N ILE A 63 -2.57 9.46 0.71
CA ILE A 63 -1.38 9.37 1.56
C ILE A 63 -0.59 8.09 1.25
N ALA A 64 -1.26 6.94 1.11
CA ALA A 64 -0.61 5.67 0.79
C ALA A 64 0.14 5.73 -0.55
N LEU A 65 -0.51 6.26 -1.59
CA LEU A 65 0.08 6.41 -2.92
C LEU A 65 1.32 7.32 -2.88
N ARG A 66 1.23 8.43 -2.16
CA ARG A 66 2.36 9.35 -2.02
C ARG A 66 3.53 8.71 -1.27
N VAL A 67 3.27 8.07 -0.13
CA VAL A 67 4.30 7.36 0.65
C VAL A 67 4.98 6.29 -0.20
N TRP A 68 4.21 5.46 -0.91
CA TRP A 68 4.76 4.43 -1.77
C TRP A 68 5.67 5.01 -2.88
N ALA A 69 5.25 6.10 -3.52
CA ALA A 69 6.03 6.77 -4.56
C ALA A 69 7.32 7.38 -3.98
N GLU A 70 7.26 7.95 -2.79
CA GLU A 70 8.43 8.46 -2.08
C GLU A 70 9.40 7.32 -1.72
N GLU A 71 8.91 6.20 -1.19
CA GLU A 71 9.73 5.02 -0.89
C GLU A 71 10.38 4.41 -2.14
N LEU A 72 9.66 4.40 -3.27
CA LEU A 72 10.18 3.95 -4.56
C LEU A 72 11.42 4.76 -4.97
N VAL A 73 11.38 6.08 -4.84
CA VAL A 73 12.50 6.96 -5.22
C VAL A 73 13.59 7.00 -4.17
N ALA A 74 13.24 6.93 -2.88
CA ALA A 74 14.17 7.01 -1.77
C ALA A 74 15.02 5.73 -1.60
N SER A 75 14.52 4.57 -2.03
CA SER A 75 15.23 3.29 -1.95
C SER A 75 16.00 2.99 -3.23
N PRO A 76 17.36 3.01 -3.24
CA PRO A 76 18.14 2.73 -4.44
C PRO A 76 17.88 1.34 -5.03
N ALA A 77 17.64 0.34 -4.19
CA ALA A 77 17.34 -1.01 -4.63
C ALA A 77 15.96 -1.11 -5.30
N ARG A 78 14.94 -0.47 -4.71
CA ARG A 78 13.57 -0.44 -5.24
C ARG A 78 13.54 0.33 -6.56
N LEU A 79 14.20 1.47 -6.63
CA LEU A 79 14.36 2.26 -7.85
C LEU A 79 15.10 1.48 -8.96
N ALA A 80 16.17 0.77 -8.62
CA ALA A 80 16.90 -0.05 -9.60
C ALA A 80 16.03 -1.19 -10.15
N ALA A 81 15.24 -1.85 -9.30
CA ALA A 81 14.31 -2.91 -9.73
C ALA A 81 13.22 -2.37 -10.66
N ALA A 82 12.60 -1.23 -10.32
CA ALA A 82 11.61 -0.58 -11.16
C ALA A 82 12.19 -0.15 -12.52
N ASN A 83 13.38 0.47 -12.53
CA ASN A 83 14.06 0.85 -13.76
C ASN A 83 14.42 -0.35 -14.64
N ALA A 84 14.88 -1.44 -14.03
CA ALA A 84 15.19 -2.68 -14.76
C ALA A 84 13.93 -3.30 -15.40
N HIS A 85 12.82 -3.33 -14.66
CA HIS A 85 11.52 -3.77 -15.17
C HIS A 85 11.08 -2.89 -16.36
N ASN A 86 11.04 -1.57 -16.18
CA ASN A 86 10.64 -0.64 -17.24
C ASN A 86 11.54 -0.76 -18.48
N ALA A 87 12.85 -0.88 -18.32
CA ALA A 87 13.77 -1.04 -19.46
C ALA A 87 13.58 -2.37 -20.21
N ALA A 88 13.23 -3.45 -19.51
CA ALA A 88 12.95 -4.75 -20.12
C ALA A 88 11.64 -4.73 -20.93
N HIS A 89 10.60 -4.08 -20.40
CA HIS A 89 9.27 -4.02 -21.02
C HIS A 89 9.14 -2.91 -22.08
N HIS A 90 9.95 -1.85 -22.02
CA HIS A 90 10.03 -0.85 -23.11
C HIS A 90 10.83 -1.35 -24.32
N ARG A 91 11.73 -2.34 -24.15
CA ARG A 91 12.49 -2.93 -25.26
C ARG A 91 11.66 -3.90 -26.11
N THR A 92 10.46 -4.25 -25.65
CA THR A 92 9.54 -5.21 -26.30
C THR A 92 8.41 -4.57 -27.11
N ASN A 93 8.35 -3.24 -27.18
CA ASN A 93 7.51 -2.47 -28.12
C ASN A 93 8.37 -1.84 -29.22
#